data_AF-A0A7C5F6V8-F1
#
_entry.id   AF-A0A7C5F6V8-F1
#
_cell.length_a   1.000
_cell.length_b   1.000
_cell.length_c   1.000
_cell.angle_alpha   90.00
_cell.angle_beta   90.00
_cell.angle_gamma   90.00
#
_symmetry.space_group_name_H-M   'P 1'
#
loop_
_entity.id
_entity.type
_entity.pdbx_description
1 polymer ?
#
loop_
_entity_poly.entity_id
_entity_poly.type
_entity_poly.pdbx_seq_one_letter_code
_entity_poly.pdbx_strand_id
1 'polypeptide(L)'
;MKTDLAKVKTLAKDLRIGYPRSPREKLGGYVIAARCVDKCRAFLLGMNGEYNYWPCSLAGQWFSFTGITPEQFKDVVATGATDEELATWIAGNSKIQDPDEVLKWNNTMRDTRLSDMSLQAQQYLEEYIPKFVPNHRPVYVWFDVYDLEEKRL
;
A
#
# COMPACT_ATOMS: atom_id res chain seq x y z
N MET A 1 -0.33 -20.13 11.21
CA MET A 1 -1.59 -20.35 10.46
C MET A 1 -1.27 -21.18 9.22
N LYS A 2 -2.21 -21.96 8.67
CA LYS A 2 -1.94 -22.78 7.48
C LYS A 2 -2.09 -21.93 6.22
N THR A 3 -1.06 -21.93 5.37
CA THR A 3 -1.10 -21.27 4.05
C THR A 3 -2.15 -21.92 3.15
N ASP A 4 -2.93 -21.09 2.44
CA ASP A 4 -3.94 -21.50 1.45
C ASP A 4 -3.87 -20.62 0.20
N LEU A 5 -2.96 -20.97 -0.71
CA LEU A 5 -2.77 -20.22 -1.95
C LEU A 5 -3.96 -20.36 -2.92
N ALA A 6 -4.80 -21.39 -2.77
CA ALA A 6 -6.01 -21.53 -3.57
C ALA A 6 -7.02 -20.44 -3.19
N LYS A 7 -7.22 -20.20 -1.89
CA LYS A 7 -8.05 -19.08 -1.39
C LYS A 7 -7.41 -17.72 -1.71
N VAL A 8 -6.08 -17.57 -1.62
CA VAL A 8 -5.42 -16.33 -2.06
C VAL A 8 -5.70 -16.04 -3.54
N LYS A 9 -5.66 -17.07 -4.41
CA LYS A 9 -5.90 -16.93 -5.84
C LYS A 9 -7.30 -16.41 -6.18
N THR A 10 -8.32 -16.71 -5.40
CA THR A 10 -9.68 -16.19 -5.64
C THR A 10 -9.84 -14.71 -5.25
N LEU A 11 -8.94 -14.18 -4.41
CA LEU A 11 -8.97 -12.81 -3.89
C LEU A 11 -7.94 -11.89 -4.55
N ALA A 12 -6.95 -12.45 -5.24
CA ALA A 12 -5.82 -11.71 -5.79
C ALA A 12 -6.16 -11.01 -7.12
N LYS A 13 -5.56 -9.84 -7.34
CA LYS A 13 -5.49 -9.20 -8.65
C LYS A 13 -4.20 -9.61 -9.35
N ASP A 14 -4.25 -9.83 -10.66
CA ASP A 14 -3.05 -10.01 -11.47
C ASP A 14 -2.44 -8.63 -11.79
N LEU A 15 -1.35 -8.29 -11.11
CA LEU A 15 -0.70 -6.98 -11.24
C LEU A 15 0.27 -6.91 -12.44
N ARG A 16 0.37 -7.98 -13.23
CA ARG A 16 1.06 -7.92 -14.54
C ARG A 16 0.24 -7.18 -15.59
N ILE A 17 -1.08 -7.12 -15.40
CA ILE A 17 -2.03 -6.52 -16.36
C ILE A 17 -2.99 -5.51 -15.72
N GLY A 18 -2.81 -5.20 -14.43
CA GLY A 18 -3.66 -4.30 -13.68
C GLY A 18 -2.93 -3.61 -12.54
N TYR A 19 -3.62 -2.69 -11.89
CA TYR A 19 -3.07 -1.89 -10.80
C TYR A 19 -3.59 -2.39 -9.45
N PRO A 20 -2.77 -2.39 -8.38
CA PRO A 20 -3.28 -2.56 -7.02
C PRO A 20 -4.17 -1.36 -6.67
N ARG A 21 -4.95 -1.43 -5.59
CA ARG A 21 -5.79 -0.31 -5.16
C ARG A 21 -5.02 0.99 -4.97
N SER A 22 -5.76 2.10 -5.07
CA SER A 22 -5.22 3.44 -4.77
C SER A 22 -4.61 3.44 -3.36
N PRO A 23 -3.49 4.13 -3.14
CA PRO A 23 -2.97 4.32 -1.78
C PRO A 23 -3.99 5.03 -0.86
N ARG A 24 -4.99 5.73 -1.40
CA ARG A 24 -6.05 6.40 -0.63
C ARG A 24 -7.15 5.46 -0.12
N GLU A 25 -7.31 4.30 -0.75
CA GLU A 25 -8.33 3.33 -0.36
C GLU A 25 -7.96 2.70 0.98
N LYS A 26 -8.90 2.73 1.92
CA LYS A 26 -8.67 2.27 3.29
C LYS A 26 -8.96 0.77 3.43
N LEU A 27 -8.18 0.09 4.27
CA LEU A 27 -8.48 -1.24 4.80
C LEU A 27 -8.07 -1.28 6.28
N GLY A 28 -8.93 -1.82 7.15
CA GLY A 28 -8.67 -1.82 8.59
C GLY A 28 -8.55 -0.42 9.19
N GLY A 29 -9.13 0.60 8.53
CA GLY A 29 -9.01 2.00 8.94
C GLY A 29 -7.79 2.75 8.39
N TYR A 30 -6.83 2.07 7.77
CA TYR A 30 -5.58 2.69 7.30
C TYR A 30 -5.58 2.89 5.78
N VAL A 31 -5.09 4.05 5.33
CA VAL A 31 -4.62 4.23 3.95
C VAL A 31 -3.41 3.32 3.70
N ILE A 32 -3.06 3.08 2.44
CA ILE A 32 -1.99 2.16 2.00
C ILE A 32 -2.28 0.68 2.25
N ALA A 33 -2.99 0.30 3.32
CA ALA A 33 -3.21 -1.09 3.70
C ALA A 33 -3.89 -1.91 2.57
N ALA A 34 -4.94 -1.37 1.93
CA ALA A 34 -5.63 -2.02 0.81
C ALA A 34 -4.68 -2.33 -0.36
N ARG A 35 -3.84 -1.35 -0.72
CA ARG A 35 -2.80 -1.49 -1.75
C ARG A 35 -1.74 -2.52 -1.34
N CYS A 36 -1.37 -2.55 -0.06
CA CYS A 36 -0.40 -3.52 0.48
C CYS A 36 -0.95 -4.96 0.38
N VAL A 37 -2.23 -5.17 0.69
CA VAL A 37 -2.91 -6.47 0.52
C VAL A 37 -2.84 -6.94 -0.92
N ASP A 38 -3.23 -6.08 -1.88
CA ASP A 38 -3.23 -6.44 -3.31
C ASP A 38 -1.83 -6.86 -3.77
N LYS A 39 -0.81 -6.10 -3.38
CA LYS A 39 0.60 -6.40 -3.70
C LYS A 39 1.08 -7.68 -3.03
N CYS A 40 0.70 -7.93 -1.79
CA CYS A 40 1.07 -9.14 -1.06
C CYS A 40 0.45 -10.40 -1.69
N ARG A 41 -0.86 -10.35 -1.98
CA ARG A 41 -1.57 -11.45 -2.66
C ARG A 41 -0.96 -11.76 -4.03
N ALA A 42 -0.65 -10.72 -4.82
CA ALA A 42 -0.01 -10.89 -6.12
C ALA A 42 1.41 -11.46 -6.01
N PHE A 43 2.20 -11.00 -5.03
CA PHE A 43 3.54 -11.50 -4.76
C PHE A 43 3.55 -12.98 -4.38
N LEU A 44 2.64 -13.40 -3.50
CA LEU A 44 2.49 -14.80 -3.07
C LEU A 44 2.18 -15.76 -4.23
N LEU A 45 1.60 -15.25 -5.32
CA LEU A 45 1.22 -16.02 -6.50
C LEU A 45 2.18 -15.82 -7.68
N GLY A 46 3.23 -15.00 -7.56
CA GLY A 46 4.15 -14.68 -8.65
C GLY A 46 3.50 -13.86 -9.79
N MET A 47 2.45 -13.09 -9.47
CA MET A 47 1.68 -12.26 -10.42
C MET A 47 1.82 -10.77 -10.10
N ASN A 48 2.90 -10.37 -9.43
CA ASN A 48 3.11 -8.99 -8.98
C ASN A 48 3.66 -8.06 -10.08
N GLY A 49 4.17 -8.59 -11.20
CA GLY A 49 4.76 -7.77 -12.26
C GLY A 49 5.88 -6.86 -11.71
N GLU A 50 5.85 -5.59 -12.09
CA GLU A 50 6.81 -4.56 -11.62
C GLU A 50 6.55 -4.12 -10.16
N TYR A 51 5.44 -4.54 -9.56
CA TYR A 51 5.14 -4.17 -8.18
C TYR A 51 5.91 -5.04 -7.20
N ASN A 52 6.74 -4.43 -6.36
CA ASN A 52 7.39 -5.15 -5.27
C ASN A 52 6.57 -5.10 -3.97
N TYR A 53 6.26 -6.24 -3.33
CA TYR A 53 5.61 -6.26 -2.01
C TYR A 53 6.50 -5.63 -0.92
N TRP A 54 7.74 -6.11 -0.80
CA TRP A 54 8.71 -5.64 0.19
C TRP A 54 10.15 -5.82 -0.33
N PRO A 55 11.08 -4.84 -0.14
CA PRO A 55 10.88 -3.50 0.41
C PRO A 55 10.06 -2.58 -0.53
N CYS A 56 9.20 -1.72 0.06
CA CYS A 56 8.38 -0.77 -0.67
C CYS A 56 8.19 0.53 0.14
N SER A 57 8.38 1.69 -0.48
CA SER A 57 8.31 3.01 0.18
C SER A 57 6.98 3.26 0.90
N LEU A 58 5.83 3.10 0.22
CA LEU A 58 4.51 3.29 0.83
C LEU A 58 4.23 2.29 1.95
N ALA A 59 4.39 0.99 1.67
CA ALA A 59 4.11 -0.05 2.65
C ALA A 59 5.04 0.09 3.88
N GLY A 60 6.28 0.55 3.69
CA GLY A 60 7.21 0.88 4.76
C GLY A 60 6.67 1.92 5.73
N GLN A 61 6.05 3.00 5.25
CA GLN A 61 5.42 4.00 6.12
C GLN A 61 4.33 3.38 7.00
N TRP A 62 3.51 2.52 6.41
CA TRP A 62 2.42 1.85 7.14
C TRP A 62 2.92 0.82 8.15
N PHE A 63 3.89 -0.03 7.78
CA PHE A 63 4.50 -0.99 8.70
C PHE A 63 5.23 -0.29 9.85
N SER A 64 5.98 0.78 9.56
CA SER A 64 6.63 1.58 10.60
C SER A 64 5.64 2.23 11.56
N PHE A 65 4.52 2.75 11.06
CA PHE A 65 3.49 3.37 11.90
C PHE A 65 2.76 2.36 12.78
N THR A 66 2.28 1.27 12.19
CA THR A 66 1.49 0.25 12.91
C THR A 66 2.35 -0.66 13.80
N GLY A 67 3.65 -0.78 13.51
CA GLY A 67 4.52 -1.75 14.16
C GLY A 67 4.30 -3.20 13.72
N ILE A 68 3.45 -3.44 12.72
CA ILE A 68 3.27 -4.73 12.05
C ILE A 68 4.48 -4.96 11.13
N THR A 69 5.06 -6.16 11.13
CA THR A 69 6.15 -6.48 10.21
C THR A 69 5.62 -6.98 8.85
N PRO A 70 6.39 -6.78 7.75
CA PRO A 70 6.05 -7.36 6.45
C PRO A 70 5.87 -8.87 6.48
N GLU A 71 6.62 -9.58 7.33
CA GLU A 71 6.53 -11.02 7.51
C GLU A 71 5.22 -11.42 8.20
N GLN A 72 4.88 -10.78 9.32
CA GLN A 72 3.61 -11.03 10.03
C GLN A 72 2.40 -10.79 9.11
N PHE A 73 2.45 -9.71 8.35
CA PHE A 73 1.36 -9.38 7.43
C PHE A 73 1.28 -10.37 6.26
N LYS A 74 2.42 -10.77 5.70
CA LYS A 74 2.46 -11.78 4.64
C LYS A 74 1.89 -13.11 5.12
N ASP A 75 2.23 -13.52 6.34
CA ASP A 75 1.77 -14.79 6.90
C ASP A 75 0.25 -14.85 7.05
N VAL A 76 -0.41 -13.76 7.48
CA VAL A 76 -1.88 -13.71 7.54
C VAL A 76 -2.50 -13.65 6.14
N VAL A 77 -1.94 -12.87 5.20
CA VAL A 77 -2.45 -12.81 3.83
C VAL A 77 -2.34 -14.17 3.14
N ALA A 78 -1.26 -14.92 3.40
CA ALA A 78 -1.02 -16.25 2.85
C ALA A 78 -2.04 -17.31 3.29
N THR A 79 -2.84 -17.05 4.33
CA THR A 79 -3.98 -17.90 4.73
C THR A 79 -5.20 -17.75 3.82
N GLY A 80 -5.17 -16.79 2.88
CA GLY A 80 -6.33 -16.43 2.07
C GLY A 80 -7.36 -15.61 2.86
N ALA A 81 -6.93 -14.85 3.86
CA ALA A 81 -7.81 -13.96 4.61
C ALA A 81 -8.51 -12.94 3.68
N THR A 82 -9.82 -12.75 3.83
CA THR A 82 -10.60 -11.71 3.14
C THR A 82 -10.22 -10.32 3.63
N ASP A 83 -10.69 -9.27 2.96
CA ASP A 83 -10.40 -7.90 3.37
C ASP A 83 -11.01 -7.57 4.75
N GLU A 84 -12.17 -8.15 5.07
CA GLU A 84 -12.80 -8.05 6.39
C GLU A 84 -11.97 -8.76 7.47
N GLU A 85 -11.54 -10.00 7.19
CA GLU A 85 -10.68 -10.78 8.10
C GLU A 85 -9.34 -10.06 8.35
N LEU A 86 -8.74 -9.49 7.29
CA LEU A 86 -7.52 -8.69 7.38
C LEU A 86 -7.75 -7.39 8.15
N ALA A 87 -8.88 -6.71 7.95
CA ALA A 87 -9.22 -5.51 8.70
C ALA A 87 -9.30 -5.80 10.21
N THR A 88 -9.96 -6.89 10.60
CA THR A 88 -10.01 -7.35 12.00
C THR A 88 -8.61 -7.71 12.51
N TRP A 89 -7.82 -8.43 11.71
CA TRP A 89 -6.47 -8.80 12.11
C TRP A 89 -5.56 -7.58 12.33
N ILE A 90 -5.61 -6.59 11.43
CA ILE A 90 -4.84 -5.35 11.56
C ILE A 90 -5.20 -4.62 12.85
N ALA A 91 -6.48 -4.46 13.16
CA ALA A 91 -6.93 -3.80 14.38
C ALA A 91 -6.38 -4.48 15.65
N GLY A 92 -6.34 -5.82 15.65
CA GLY A 92 -5.81 -6.59 16.78
C GLY A 92 -4.29 -6.67 16.89
N ASN A 93 -3.53 -6.37 15.82
CA ASN A 93 -2.07 -6.51 15.78
C ASN A 93 -1.31 -5.19 15.65
N SER A 94 -2.00 -4.10 15.31
CA SER A 94 -1.42 -2.75 15.32
C SER A 94 -1.03 -2.36 16.75
N LYS A 95 0.13 -1.72 16.91
CA LYS A 95 0.51 -1.07 18.18
C LYS A 95 -0.24 0.24 18.41
N ILE A 96 -0.83 0.79 17.35
CA ILE A 96 -1.64 2.01 17.40
C ILE A 96 -3.09 1.61 17.57
N GLN A 97 -3.61 1.87 18.77
CA GLN A 97 -4.98 1.51 19.17
C GLN A 97 -5.91 2.73 19.23
N ASP A 98 -5.36 3.94 19.29
CA ASP A 98 -6.15 5.18 19.30
C ASP A 98 -6.66 5.50 17.87
N PRO A 99 -7.99 5.53 17.64
CA PRO A 99 -8.54 5.87 16.35
C PRO A 99 -8.21 7.29 15.88
N ASP A 100 -7.98 8.24 16.79
CA ASP A 100 -7.64 9.62 16.44
C ASP A 100 -6.20 9.72 15.93
N GLU A 101 -5.27 8.90 16.46
CA GLU A 101 -3.92 8.78 15.92
C GLU A 101 -3.94 8.19 14.50
N VAL A 102 -4.76 7.17 14.26
CA VAL A 102 -4.94 6.58 12.93
C VAL A 102 -5.55 7.60 11.96
N LEU A 103 -6.56 8.36 12.38
CA LEU A 103 -7.17 9.41 11.58
C LEU A 103 -6.14 10.48 11.20
N LYS A 104 -5.38 10.96 12.17
CA LYS A 104 -4.32 11.96 11.97
C LYS A 104 -3.27 11.44 11.00
N TRP A 105 -2.77 10.23 11.20
CA TRP A 105 -1.78 9.62 10.31
C TRP A 105 -2.30 9.47 8.88
N ASN A 106 -3.54 9.00 8.71
CA ASN A 106 -4.15 8.87 7.40
C ASN A 106 -4.22 10.20 6.66
N ASN A 107 -4.58 11.29 7.35
CA ASN A 107 -4.64 12.63 6.75
C ASN A 107 -3.24 13.13 6.41
N THR A 108 -2.27 12.99 7.32
CA THR A 108 -0.86 13.31 7.04
C THR A 108 -0.35 12.61 5.78
N MET A 109 -0.64 11.32 5.63
CA MET A 109 -0.22 10.55 4.44
C MET A 109 -0.86 11.04 3.14
N ARG A 110 -2.15 11.41 3.17
CA ARG A 110 -2.83 11.98 1.99
C ARG A 110 -2.32 13.38 1.65
N ASP A 111 -1.92 14.15 2.64
CA ASP A 111 -1.51 15.54 2.52
C ASP A 111 0.01 15.70 2.36
N THR A 112 0.77 14.61 2.38
CA THR A 112 2.24 14.64 2.30
C THR A 112 2.68 15.26 0.97
N ARG A 113 3.27 16.46 1.04
CA ARG A 113 3.84 17.14 -0.12
C ARG A 113 5.25 16.62 -0.37
N LEU A 114 5.71 16.71 -1.62
CA LEU A 114 7.07 16.31 -1.97
C LEU A 114 8.12 17.08 -1.15
N SER A 115 7.87 18.38 -0.89
CA SER A 115 8.73 19.23 -0.06
C SER A 115 8.91 18.76 1.38
N ASP A 116 7.96 17.98 1.90
CA ASP A 116 7.99 17.48 3.28
C ASP A 116 8.70 16.12 3.40
N MET A 117 9.06 15.50 2.26
CA MET A 117 9.79 14.23 2.21
C MET A 117 11.30 14.46 2.35
N SER A 118 12.06 13.38 2.57
CA SER A 118 13.53 13.46 2.61
C SER A 118 14.10 13.96 1.28
N LEU A 119 15.27 14.62 1.32
CA LEU A 119 15.94 15.10 0.11
C LEU A 119 16.20 13.98 -0.90
N GLN A 120 16.55 12.78 -0.42
CA GLN A 120 16.74 11.61 -1.29
C GLN A 120 15.45 11.20 -2.01
N ALA A 121 14.30 11.24 -1.32
CA ALA A 121 13.01 10.96 -1.94
C ALA A 121 12.63 12.04 -2.96
N GLN A 122 12.90 13.32 -2.65
CA GLN A 122 12.69 14.43 -3.58
C GLN A 122 13.52 14.26 -4.84
N GLN A 123 14.83 13.98 -4.71
CA GLN A 123 15.72 13.73 -5.85
C GLN A 123 15.23 12.57 -6.74
N TYR A 124 14.79 11.48 -6.12
CA TYR A 124 14.23 10.35 -6.87
C TYR A 124 12.96 10.75 -7.63
N LEU A 125 12.05 11.51 -6.99
CA LEU A 125 10.77 11.88 -7.59
C LEU A 125 10.91 12.96 -8.68
N GLU A 126 11.89 13.85 -8.59
CA GLU A 126 12.25 14.79 -9.66
C GLU A 126 12.62 14.08 -10.96
N GLU A 127 13.29 12.92 -10.87
CA GLU A 127 13.59 12.11 -12.05
C GLU A 127 12.43 11.19 -12.48
N TYR A 128 11.67 10.65 -11.51
CA TYR A 128 10.64 9.64 -11.76
C TYR A 128 9.39 10.24 -12.39
N ILE A 129 8.88 11.36 -11.84
CA ILE A 129 7.60 11.95 -12.24
C ILE A 129 7.58 12.30 -13.73
N PRO A 130 8.57 13.02 -14.31
CA PRO A 130 8.54 13.37 -15.73
C PRO A 130 8.64 12.19 -16.68
N LYS A 131 9.19 11.05 -16.21
CA LYS A 131 9.40 9.84 -17.03
C LYS A 131 8.17 8.94 -17.05
N PHE A 132 7.47 8.82 -15.93
CA PHE A 132 6.47 7.75 -15.73
C PHE A 132 5.06 8.27 -15.41
N VAL A 133 4.91 9.49 -14.90
CA VAL A 133 3.61 10.03 -14.50
C VAL A 133 3.02 10.88 -15.64
N PRO A 134 1.77 10.61 -16.06
CA PRO A 134 1.09 11.46 -17.04
C PRO A 134 1.05 12.94 -16.63
N ASN A 135 1.27 13.85 -17.59
CA ASN A 135 1.42 15.29 -17.34
C ASN A 135 0.14 16.11 -17.54
N HIS A 136 -1.02 15.47 -17.70
CA HIS A 136 -2.31 16.16 -17.88
C HIS A 136 -2.77 16.92 -16.62
N ARG A 137 -2.15 16.62 -15.48
CA ARG A 137 -2.38 17.29 -14.20
C ARG A 137 -1.09 17.30 -13.37
N PRO A 138 -0.80 18.38 -12.61
CA PRO A 138 0.33 18.40 -11.67
C PRO A 138 0.19 17.38 -10.53
N VAL A 139 1.32 16.85 -10.06
CA VAL A 139 1.42 16.12 -8.79
C VAL A 139 1.45 17.13 -7.64
N TYR A 140 0.43 17.16 -6.79
CA TYR A 140 0.39 18.08 -5.65
C TYR A 140 0.86 17.40 -4.36
N VAL A 141 0.50 16.13 -4.17
CA VAL A 141 0.87 15.32 -3.01
C VAL A 141 1.43 13.98 -3.45
N TRP A 142 2.17 13.31 -2.57
CA TRP A 142 2.88 12.08 -2.89
C TRP A 142 1.97 10.97 -3.44
N PHE A 143 0.73 10.85 -2.93
CA PHE A 143 -0.22 9.85 -3.43
C PHE A 143 -0.68 10.11 -4.87
N ASP A 144 -0.58 11.34 -5.38
CA ASP A 144 -0.92 11.65 -6.77
C ASP A 144 0.02 10.95 -7.75
N VAL A 145 1.29 10.74 -7.38
CA VAL A 145 2.27 10.02 -8.21
C VAL A 145 1.69 8.66 -8.63
N TYR A 146 1.17 7.91 -7.66
CA TYR A 146 0.61 6.58 -7.89
C TYR A 146 -0.75 6.63 -8.60
N ASP A 147 -1.65 7.53 -8.20
CA ASP A 147 -2.98 7.58 -8.78
C ASP A 147 -2.97 8.11 -10.22
N LEU A 148 -2.09 9.05 -10.57
CA LEU A 148 -1.91 9.53 -11.94
C LEU A 148 -1.24 8.47 -12.82
N GLU A 149 -0.15 7.85 -12.34
CA GLU A 149 0.52 6.74 -13.04
C GLU A 149 -0.44 5.58 -13.33
N GLU A 150 -1.32 5.28 -12.39
CA GLU A 150 -2.31 4.20 -12.46
C GLU A 150 -3.68 4.66 -13.00
N LYS A 151 -3.71 5.81 -13.68
CA LYS A 151 -4.85 6.31 -14.49
C LYS A 151 -6.16 6.54 -13.72
N ARG A 152 -6.07 7.03 -12.49
CA ARG A 152 -7.24 7.33 -11.64
C ARG A 152 -7.63 8.81 -11.57
N LEU A 153 -6.71 9.73 -11.88
CA LEU A 153 -6.87 11.19 -11.71
C LEU A 153 -6.64 11.99 -12.99
#